data_AF-A0A7Y3I9N8-F1
#
_entry.id   AF-A0A7Y3I9N8-F1
#
_cell.length_a   1.000
_cell.length_b   1.000
_cell.length_c   1.000
_cell.angle_alpha   90.00
_cell.angle_beta   90.00
_cell.angle_gamma   90.00
#
_symmetry.space_group_name_H-M   'P 1'
#
loop_
_entity.id
_entity.type
_entity.pdbx_description
1 polymer ?
#
loop_
_entity_poly.entity_id
_entity_poly.type
_entity_poly.pdbx_seq_one_letter_code
_entity_poly.pdbx_strand_id
1 'polypeptide(L)'
;FWADGGPVDLHASMHGMSVSAGPYFLVEAGWWSRFEAYASELAREVEDAGYALHDVERLGEKGFHRLARGFCTRPDSRPMRDYFLGLGDSETAGRFRPSSMEAVRSLGGDPLTLVTEMPLFITPGVGVTLGPPDPVLETWKERIAGWQARVQRSEGEPEVLEAVRREAGVAGLQPMPVRDQMAFQWSFVSRGIAAVLAER
;
A
#
# COMPACT_ATOMS: atom_id res chain seq x y z
N PHE A 1 -12.02 -11.75 -21.25
CA PHE A 1 -12.63 -11.77 -19.91
C PHE A 1 -13.62 -10.62 -19.73
N TRP A 2 -13.28 -9.38 -20.09
CA TRP A 2 -14.17 -8.21 -19.93
C TRP A 2 -14.80 -7.67 -21.24
N ALA A 3 -14.63 -8.36 -22.36
CA ALA A 3 -14.98 -7.83 -23.69
C ALA A 3 -16.48 -7.51 -23.87
N ASP A 4 -17.36 -8.13 -23.08
CA ASP A 4 -18.82 -7.94 -23.12
C ASP A 4 -19.35 -7.27 -21.83
N GLY A 5 -18.47 -6.73 -20.99
CA GLY A 5 -18.85 -6.08 -19.73
C GLY A 5 -19.28 -4.62 -19.92
N GLY A 6 -20.32 -4.19 -19.19
CA GLY A 6 -20.69 -2.78 -19.07
C GLY A 6 -19.79 -2.02 -18.10
N PRO A 7 -20.01 -0.69 -17.95
CA PRO A 7 -19.31 0.11 -16.96
C PRO A 7 -19.45 -0.48 -15.55
N VAL A 8 -18.39 -0.36 -14.76
CA VAL A 8 -18.34 -0.78 -13.36
C VAL A 8 -18.30 0.48 -12.51
N ASP A 9 -19.05 0.53 -11.42
CA ASP A 9 -19.02 1.71 -10.53
C ASP A 9 -17.85 1.67 -9.53
N LEU A 10 -17.44 0.46 -9.09
CA LEU A 10 -16.38 0.27 -8.11
C LEU A 10 -15.54 -0.98 -8.40
N HIS A 11 -14.22 -0.84 -8.31
CA HIS A 11 -13.28 -1.97 -8.30
C HIS A 11 -12.31 -1.84 -7.12
N ALA A 12 -12.23 -2.87 -6.28
CA ALA A 12 -11.31 -2.92 -5.14
C ALA A 12 -10.29 -4.03 -5.31
N SER A 13 -9.01 -3.72 -5.05
CA SER A 13 -7.90 -4.67 -5.06
C SER A 13 -7.25 -4.73 -3.69
N MET A 14 -7.32 -5.88 -3.03
CA MET A 14 -6.93 -6.02 -1.62
C MET A 14 -5.54 -6.66 -1.53
N HIS A 15 -4.51 -5.85 -1.31
CA HIS A 15 -3.13 -6.32 -1.20
C HIS A 15 -2.62 -6.30 0.24
N GLY A 16 -1.60 -7.13 0.46
CA GLY A 16 -0.72 -7.03 1.60
C GLY A 16 0.66 -6.56 1.17
N MET A 17 1.42 -6.04 2.12
CA MET A 17 2.84 -5.72 1.97
C MET A 17 3.63 -6.37 3.11
N SER A 18 4.91 -6.65 2.90
CA SER A 18 5.72 -7.31 3.93
C SER A 18 5.85 -6.45 5.19
N VAL A 19 6.22 -5.19 5.02
CA VAL A 19 6.47 -4.23 6.10
C VAL A 19 6.00 -2.83 5.72
N SER A 20 5.46 -2.09 6.69
CA SER A 20 5.21 -0.64 6.59
C SER A 20 4.92 -0.05 7.95
N ALA A 21 4.73 1.28 8.05
CA ALA A 21 4.33 1.91 9.31
C ALA A 21 2.91 1.53 9.77
N GLY A 22 2.09 0.97 8.89
CA GLY A 22 0.69 0.64 9.13
C GLY A 22 -0.11 0.54 7.81
N PRO A 23 -1.45 0.52 7.88
CA PRO A 23 -2.29 0.46 6.68
C PRO A 23 -1.98 1.58 5.69
N TYR A 24 -1.95 1.24 4.41
CA TYR A 24 -1.83 2.19 3.31
C TYR A 24 -2.99 2.02 2.33
N PHE A 25 -3.61 3.14 1.96
CA PHE A 25 -4.79 3.15 1.11
C PHE A 25 -4.51 3.92 -0.16
N LEU A 26 -4.84 3.34 -1.31
CA LEU A 26 -4.65 3.98 -2.59
C LEU A 26 -5.99 4.14 -3.30
N VAL A 27 -6.21 5.32 -3.87
CA VAL A 27 -7.50 5.74 -4.43
C VAL A 27 -7.27 6.30 -5.83
N GLU A 28 -8.28 6.16 -6.69
CA GLU A 28 -8.34 6.86 -7.98
C GLU A 28 -8.24 8.39 -7.79
N ALA A 29 -7.30 9.04 -8.47
CA ALA A 29 -7.03 10.46 -8.30
C ALA A 29 -8.27 11.31 -8.63
N GLY A 30 -9.00 10.96 -9.69
CA GLY A 30 -10.23 11.64 -10.11
C GLY A 30 -11.41 11.49 -9.13
N TRP A 31 -11.30 10.62 -8.14
CA TRP A 31 -12.32 10.41 -7.12
C TRP A 31 -12.01 11.08 -5.78
N TRP A 32 -10.81 11.62 -5.59
CA TRP A 32 -10.37 12.08 -4.28
C TRP A 32 -11.32 13.10 -3.63
N SER A 33 -11.77 14.11 -4.37
CA SER A 33 -12.68 15.14 -3.86
C SER A 33 -14.03 14.60 -3.38
N ARG A 34 -14.48 13.45 -3.91
CA ARG A 34 -15.73 12.76 -3.52
C ARG A 34 -15.51 11.76 -2.39
N PHE A 35 -14.27 11.34 -2.18
CA PHE A 35 -13.90 10.30 -1.22
C PHE A 35 -13.22 10.83 0.05
N GLU A 36 -12.75 12.08 0.06
CA GLU A 36 -11.94 12.65 1.15
C GLU A 36 -12.60 12.56 2.54
N ALA A 37 -13.91 12.80 2.64
CA ALA A 37 -14.63 12.68 3.90
C ALA A 37 -14.61 11.23 4.44
N TYR A 38 -14.84 10.25 3.56
CA TYR A 38 -14.76 8.83 3.88
C TYR A 38 -13.35 8.39 4.25
N ALA A 39 -12.33 8.90 3.55
CA ALA A 39 -10.93 8.65 3.88
C ALA A 39 -10.58 9.16 5.28
N SER A 40 -11.09 10.35 5.65
CA SER A 40 -10.87 10.94 6.97
C SER A 40 -11.53 10.16 8.11
N GLU A 41 -12.66 9.52 7.86
CA GLU A 41 -13.29 8.59 8.82
C GLU A 41 -12.49 7.31 9.00
N LEU A 42 -12.03 6.73 7.90
CA LEU A 42 -11.22 5.52 7.93
C LEU A 42 -9.87 5.76 8.62
N ALA A 43 -9.25 6.92 8.39
CA ALA A 43 -8.02 7.32 9.07
C ALA A 43 -8.21 7.30 10.60
N ARG A 44 -9.29 7.92 11.08
CA ARG A 44 -9.63 7.93 12.51
C ARG A 44 -9.87 6.53 13.06
N GLU A 45 -10.56 5.67 12.31
CA GLU A 45 -10.80 4.29 12.72
C GLU A 45 -9.50 3.48 12.89
N VAL A 46 -8.52 3.69 12.00
CA VAL A 46 -7.18 3.06 12.11
C VAL A 46 -6.44 3.59 13.35
N GLU A 47 -6.49 4.90 13.59
CA GLU A 47 -5.84 5.54 14.74
C GLU A 47 -6.49 5.14 16.08
N ASP A 48 -7.82 5.08 16.14
CA ASP A 48 -8.59 4.65 17.31
C ASP A 48 -8.32 3.18 17.67
N ALA A 49 -7.97 2.35 16.68
CA ALA A 49 -7.51 0.98 16.87
C ALA A 49 -6.05 0.88 17.31
N GLY A 50 -5.34 2.00 17.47
CA GLY A 50 -3.97 2.08 17.97
C GLY A 50 -2.89 1.94 16.89
N TYR A 51 -3.25 2.05 15.61
CA TYR A 51 -2.31 1.96 14.50
C TYR A 51 -1.92 3.33 13.96
N ALA A 52 -0.68 3.46 13.51
CA ALA A 52 -0.30 4.54 12.62
C ALA A 52 -0.75 4.21 11.19
N LEU A 53 -0.95 5.23 10.37
CA LEU A 53 -1.09 5.08 8.92
C LEU A 53 0.29 5.11 8.26
N HIS A 54 0.49 4.35 7.19
CA HIS A 54 1.70 4.46 6.39
C HIS A 54 1.66 5.72 5.53
N ASP A 55 2.24 6.79 6.05
CA ASP A 55 2.24 8.10 5.41
C ASP A 55 3.57 8.40 4.74
N VAL A 56 3.65 8.23 3.43
CA VAL A 56 4.88 8.49 2.66
C VAL A 56 4.62 9.47 1.52
N GLU A 57 5.52 10.42 1.36
CA GLU A 57 5.55 11.31 0.20
C GLU A 57 6.59 10.78 -0.78
N ARG A 58 6.16 10.55 -2.02
CA ARG A 58 6.98 9.97 -3.09
C ARG A 58 7.19 10.93 -4.26
N LEU A 59 6.63 12.14 -4.19
CA LEU A 59 6.78 13.21 -5.17
C LEU A 59 6.46 12.74 -6.61
N GLY A 60 5.48 11.86 -6.77
CA GLY A 60 5.09 11.30 -8.07
C GLY A 60 5.97 10.14 -8.55
N GLU A 61 6.95 9.67 -7.77
CA GLU A 61 7.77 8.52 -8.13
C GLU A 61 6.85 7.32 -8.43
N LYS A 62 7.02 6.74 -9.63
CA LYS A 62 6.18 5.64 -10.12
C LYS A 62 4.68 5.95 -10.21
N GLY A 63 4.30 7.22 -10.26
CA GLY A 63 2.91 7.68 -10.33
C GLY A 63 2.19 7.75 -8.97
N PHE A 64 2.93 7.66 -7.86
CA PHE A 64 2.38 7.78 -6.51
C PHE A 64 2.41 9.24 -6.05
N HIS A 65 1.23 9.84 -5.91
CA HIS A 65 1.03 11.17 -5.35
C HIS A 65 0.31 11.05 -4.02
N ARG A 66 0.87 11.63 -2.96
CA ARG A 66 0.20 11.68 -1.67
C ARG A 66 -1.08 12.51 -1.77
N LEU A 67 -2.19 11.97 -1.27
CA LEU A 67 -3.50 12.63 -1.23
C LEU A 67 -3.78 13.20 0.16
N ALA A 68 -3.59 12.37 1.18
CA ALA A 68 -3.70 12.72 2.58
C ALA A 68 -2.83 11.76 3.41
N ARG A 69 -2.84 11.92 4.73
CA ARG A 69 -2.10 11.02 5.63
C ARG A 69 -2.57 9.58 5.46
N GLY A 70 -1.69 8.69 4.99
CA GLY A 70 -2.03 7.29 4.74
C GLY A 70 -2.77 7.02 3.43
N PHE A 71 -2.98 8.05 2.60
CA PHE A 71 -3.69 7.94 1.33
C PHE A 71 -2.83 8.43 0.17
N CYS A 72 -2.82 7.67 -0.91
CA CYS A 72 -2.06 7.97 -2.12
C CYS A 72 -2.86 7.66 -3.38
N THR A 73 -2.43 8.19 -4.53
CA THR A 73 -2.96 7.74 -5.80
C THR A 73 -2.56 6.29 -6.06
N ARG A 74 -3.47 5.53 -6.66
CA ARG A 74 -3.11 4.20 -7.18
C ARG A 74 -2.11 4.32 -8.35
N PRO A 75 -1.12 3.42 -8.47
CA PRO A 75 -0.12 3.48 -9.54
C PRO A 75 -0.64 2.86 -10.83
N ASP A 76 -0.53 3.58 -11.94
CA ASP A 76 -0.79 3.02 -13.27
C ASP A 76 0.42 2.33 -13.87
N SER A 77 0.17 1.39 -14.77
CA SER A 77 1.23 0.57 -15.40
C SER A 77 2.25 1.40 -16.17
N ARG A 78 1.83 2.53 -16.76
CA ARG A 78 2.72 3.39 -17.54
C ARG A 78 3.75 4.14 -16.69
N PRO A 79 3.41 4.94 -15.66
CA PRO A 79 4.41 5.54 -14.78
C PRO A 79 5.39 4.54 -14.16
N MET A 80 4.91 3.34 -13.81
CA MET A 80 5.76 2.24 -13.33
C MET A 80 6.77 1.81 -14.40
N ARG A 81 6.30 1.55 -15.63
CA ARG A 81 7.17 1.16 -16.76
C ARG A 81 8.19 2.24 -17.08
N ASP A 82 7.76 3.49 -17.18
CA ASP A 82 8.61 4.63 -17.55
C ASP A 82 9.71 4.85 -16.50
N TYR A 83 9.41 4.61 -15.21
CA TYR A 83 10.41 4.61 -14.13
C TYR A 83 11.53 3.58 -14.37
N PHE A 84 11.20 2.31 -14.62
CA PHE A 84 12.22 1.27 -14.81
C PHE A 84 13.00 1.44 -16.11
N LEU A 85 12.35 1.94 -17.18
CA LEU A 85 13.06 2.36 -18.39
C LEU A 85 14.07 3.47 -18.12
N GLY A 86 13.71 4.45 -17.28
CA GLY A 86 14.62 5.52 -16.85
C GLY A 86 15.85 5.02 -16.08
N LEU A 87 15.74 3.86 -15.40
CA LEU A 87 16.85 3.18 -14.73
C LEU A 87 17.66 2.27 -15.67
N GLY A 88 17.28 2.15 -16.94
CA GLY A 88 17.88 1.20 -17.89
C GLY A 88 17.43 -0.25 -17.71
N ASP A 89 16.48 -0.53 -16.81
CA ASP A 89 15.95 -1.86 -16.53
C ASP A 89 14.77 -2.19 -17.46
N SER A 90 15.10 -2.45 -18.72
CA SER A 90 14.12 -2.80 -19.75
C SER A 90 13.41 -4.13 -19.50
N GLU A 91 14.07 -5.07 -18.81
CA GLU A 91 13.49 -6.37 -18.48
C GLU A 91 12.33 -6.20 -17.51
N THR A 92 12.55 -5.49 -16.40
CA THR A 92 11.49 -5.22 -15.42
C THR A 92 10.41 -4.33 -16.02
N ALA A 93 10.77 -3.33 -16.83
CA ALA A 93 9.81 -2.49 -17.54
C ALA A 93 8.86 -3.30 -18.44
N GLY A 94 9.38 -4.31 -19.16
CA GLY A 94 8.60 -5.18 -20.04
C GLY A 94 7.57 -6.08 -19.33
N ARG A 95 7.66 -6.21 -18.00
CA ARG A 95 6.72 -6.98 -17.19
C ARG A 95 5.47 -6.18 -16.81
N PHE A 96 5.49 -4.84 -16.90
CA PHE A 96 4.32 -4.02 -16.58
C PHE A 96 3.29 -4.05 -17.69
N ARG A 97 2.14 -4.64 -17.39
CA ARG A 97 0.92 -4.63 -18.20
C ARG A 97 -0.15 -3.80 -17.51
N PRO A 98 -1.19 -3.33 -18.23
CA PRO A 98 -2.34 -2.68 -17.60
C PRO A 98 -2.87 -3.52 -16.44
N SER A 99 -3.04 -2.88 -15.29
CA SER A 99 -3.61 -3.49 -14.09
C SER A 99 -5.09 -3.82 -14.28
N SER A 100 -5.67 -4.59 -13.36
CA SER A 100 -7.12 -4.83 -13.32
C SER A 100 -7.93 -3.53 -13.23
N MET A 101 -7.39 -2.52 -12.54
CA MET A 101 -8.01 -1.20 -12.42
C MET A 101 -7.99 -0.41 -13.73
N GLU A 102 -6.86 -0.42 -14.45
CA GLU A 102 -6.77 0.16 -15.79
C GLU A 102 -7.70 -0.58 -16.78
N ALA A 103 -7.81 -1.90 -16.65
CA ALA A 103 -8.73 -2.70 -17.46
C ALA A 103 -10.20 -2.33 -17.19
N VAL A 104 -10.60 -2.20 -15.93
CA VAL A 104 -11.97 -1.77 -15.57
C VAL A 104 -12.26 -0.36 -16.09
N ARG A 105 -11.32 0.57 -15.95
CA ARG A 105 -11.46 1.93 -16.52
C ARG A 105 -11.64 1.94 -18.03
N SER A 106 -11.01 1.00 -18.74
CA SER A 106 -11.15 0.90 -20.20
C SER A 106 -12.56 0.52 -20.66
N LEU A 107 -13.43 0.04 -19.76
CA LEU A 107 -14.85 -0.26 -20.04
C LEU A 107 -15.73 1.00 -20.06
N GLY A 108 -15.18 2.17 -19.73
CA GLY A 108 -15.89 3.45 -19.68
C GLY A 108 -16.57 3.72 -18.33
N GLY A 109 -17.33 4.81 -18.27
CA GLY A 109 -17.91 5.32 -17.03
C GLY A 109 -16.89 6.11 -16.19
N ASP A 110 -17.16 6.18 -14.89
CA ASP A 110 -16.32 6.85 -13.89
C ASP A 110 -16.13 5.93 -12.66
N PRO A 111 -15.41 4.80 -12.79
CA PRO A 111 -15.26 3.84 -11.71
C PRO A 111 -14.41 4.40 -10.55
N LEU A 112 -14.87 4.22 -9.33
CA LEU A 112 -14.03 4.34 -8.14
C LEU A 112 -13.11 3.11 -8.06
N THR A 113 -11.79 3.31 -8.14
CA THR A 113 -10.83 2.24 -7.89
C THR A 113 -10.11 2.41 -6.56
N LEU A 114 -10.05 1.31 -5.81
CA LEU A 114 -9.53 1.26 -4.44
C LEU A 114 -8.46 0.18 -4.32
N VAL A 115 -7.37 0.46 -3.62
CA VAL A 115 -6.32 -0.51 -3.28
C VAL A 115 -5.97 -0.39 -1.82
N THR A 116 -5.80 -1.52 -1.13
CA THR A 116 -5.17 -1.54 0.19
C THR A 116 -3.80 -2.17 0.11
N GLU A 117 -2.85 -1.67 0.87
CA GLU A 117 -1.62 -2.39 1.21
C GLU A 117 -1.56 -2.54 2.73
N MET A 118 -1.87 -3.74 3.21
CA MET A 118 -1.86 -4.07 4.65
C MET A 118 -0.52 -4.70 5.03
N PRO A 119 0.23 -4.17 6.01
CA PRO A 119 1.49 -4.77 6.41
C PRO A 119 1.28 -6.12 7.10
N LEU A 120 2.16 -7.08 6.82
CA LEU A 120 2.33 -8.24 7.70
C LEU A 120 3.01 -7.83 9.01
N PHE A 121 3.95 -6.89 8.94
CA PHE A 121 4.67 -6.35 10.09
C PHE A 121 4.76 -4.83 10.06
N ILE A 122 4.62 -4.23 11.24
CA ILE A 122 4.65 -2.79 11.47
C ILE A 122 6.09 -2.36 11.77
N THR A 123 6.59 -1.38 11.01
CA THR A 123 7.88 -0.72 11.21
C THR A 123 7.66 0.66 11.85
N PRO A 124 7.77 0.78 13.18
CA PRO A 124 7.49 2.03 13.88
C PRO A 124 8.41 3.17 13.44
N GLY A 125 7.87 4.39 13.48
CA GLY A 125 8.59 5.63 13.17
C GLY A 125 8.72 5.96 11.68
N VAL A 126 8.39 5.02 10.77
CA VAL A 126 8.33 5.28 9.33
C VAL A 126 7.17 6.25 9.03
N GLY A 127 7.40 7.21 8.14
CA GLY A 127 6.40 8.20 7.71
C GLY A 127 6.19 9.37 8.67
N VAL A 128 6.96 9.45 9.77
CA VAL A 128 6.95 10.63 10.66
C VAL A 128 7.57 11.84 9.96
N THR A 129 8.63 11.62 9.18
CA THR A 129 9.24 12.63 8.32
C THR A 129 8.76 12.41 6.89
N LEU A 130 8.09 13.41 6.31
CA LEU A 130 7.62 13.35 4.92
C LEU A 130 8.75 13.67 3.94
N GLY A 131 8.72 12.97 2.80
CA GLY A 131 9.58 13.19 1.65
C GLY A 131 10.71 12.18 1.55
N PRO A 132 11.22 11.93 0.32
CA PRO A 132 12.34 11.02 0.13
C PRO A 132 13.68 11.71 0.44
N PRO A 133 14.64 11.02 1.09
CA PRO A 133 14.47 9.73 1.76
C PRO A 133 13.82 9.87 3.14
N ASP A 134 13.00 8.89 3.52
CA ASP A 134 12.63 8.68 4.92
C ASP A 134 13.79 7.93 5.62
N PRO A 135 14.55 8.56 6.53
CA PRO A 135 15.72 7.94 7.14
C PRO A 135 15.37 6.73 8.03
N VAL A 136 14.16 6.71 8.61
CA VAL A 136 13.71 5.58 9.44
C VAL A 136 13.38 4.40 8.54
N LEU A 137 12.76 4.64 7.39
CA LEU A 137 12.51 3.60 6.38
C LEU A 137 13.81 2.96 5.88
N GLU A 138 14.84 3.76 5.57
CA GLU A 138 16.15 3.23 5.13
C GLU A 138 16.80 2.37 6.23
N THR A 139 16.75 2.82 7.48
CA THR A 139 17.24 2.03 8.63
C THR A 139 16.52 0.68 8.74
N TRP A 140 15.20 0.66 8.54
CA TRP A 140 14.42 -0.58 8.54
C TRP A 140 14.79 -1.51 7.39
N LYS A 141 14.99 -0.98 6.18
CA LYS A 141 15.44 -1.77 5.02
C LYS A 141 16.76 -2.48 5.31
N GLU A 142 17.73 -1.77 5.87
CA GLU A 142 19.04 -2.33 6.23
C GLU A 142 18.93 -3.44 7.29
N ARG A 143 18.16 -3.19 8.37
CA ARG A 143 17.93 -4.19 9.43
C ARG A 143 17.31 -5.47 8.90
N ILE A 144 16.22 -5.33 8.14
CA ILE A 144 15.49 -6.48 7.58
C ILE A 144 16.37 -7.25 6.61
N ALA A 145 17.09 -6.57 5.72
CA ALA A 145 18.02 -7.22 4.81
C ALA A 145 19.13 -7.96 5.56
N GLY A 146 19.66 -7.36 6.63
CA GLY A 146 20.65 -8.00 7.51
C GLY A 146 20.14 -9.27 8.18
N TRP A 147 18.91 -9.23 8.71
CA TRP A 147 18.25 -10.40 9.30
C TRP A 147 17.97 -11.49 8.26
N GLN A 148 17.42 -11.15 7.10
CA GLN A 148 17.17 -12.09 6.01
C GLN A 148 18.46 -12.79 5.57
N ALA A 149 19.54 -12.03 5.38
CA ALA A 149 20.82 -12.58 4.97
C ALA A 149 21.43 -13.50 6.04
N ARG A 150 21.23 -13.21 7.33
CA ARG A 150 21.65 -14.09 8.43
C ARG A 150 20.88 -15.40 8.41
N VAL A 151 19.55 -15.35 8.31
CA VAL A 151 18.70 -16.54 8.27
C VAL A 151 19.00 -17.41 7.05
N GLN A 152 19.24 -16.80 5.89
CA GLN A 152 19.61 -17.52 4.66
C GLN A 152 20.97 -18.22 4.80
N ARG A 153 21.98 -17.52 5.33
CA ARG A 153 23.33 -18.10 5.51
C ARG A 153 23.37 -19.23 6.54
N SER A 154 22.52 -19.17 7.56
CA SER A 154 22.41 -20.21 8.57
C SER A 154 21.41 -21.31 8.19
N GLU A 155 20.87 -21.29 6.96
CA GLU A 155 19.84 -22.22 6.49
C GLU A 155 18.64 -22.36 7.45
N GLY A 156 18.32 -21.28 8.17
CA GLY A 156 17.22 -21.28 9.15
C GLY A 156 17.52 -22.02 10.46
N GLU A 157 18.78 -22.17 10.87
CA GLU A 157 19.14 -22.69 12.20
C GLU A 157 18.29 -22.06 13.33
N PRO A 158 17.68 -22.88 14.23
CA PRO A 158 16.75 -22.39 15.24
C PRO A 158 17.30 -21.28 16.14
N GLU A 159 18.58 -21.36 16.49
CA GLU A 159 19.25 -20.38 17.36
C GLU A 159 19.39 -19.01 16.67
N VAL A 160 19.66 -19.00 15.36
CA VAL A 160 19.71 -17.77 14.55
C VAL A 160 18.31 -17.19 14.38
N LEU A 161 17.30 -18.03 14.13
CA LEU A 161 15.91 -17.60 14.04
C LEU A 161 15.43 -16.94 15.33
N GLU A 162 15.74 -17.53 16.48
CA GLU A 162 15.35 -16.98 17.79
C GLU A 162 16.11 -15.69 18.10
N ALA A 163 17.40 -15.61 17.77
CA ALA A 163 18.16 -14.38 17.91
C ALA A 163 17.58 -13.24 17.06
N VAL A 164 17.27 -13.50 15.79
CA VAL A 164 16.64 -12.53 14.88
C VAL A 164 15.26 -12.11 15.39
N ARG A 165 14.43 -13.06 15.85
CA ARG A 165 13.10 -12.75 16.41
C ARG A 165 13.20 -11.82 17.61
N ARG A 166 14.13 -12.09 18.53
CA ARG A 166 14.38 -11.25 19.70
C ARG A 166 14.86 -9.86 19.31
N GLU A 167 15.82 -9.75 18.38
CA GLU A 167 16.32 -8.47 17.88
C GLU A 167 15.20 -7.65 17.21
N ALA A 168 14.37 -8.30 16.39
CA ALA A 168 13.23 -7.66 15.73
C ALA A 168 12.20 -7.17 16.75
N GLY A 169 11.91 -7.97 17.79
CA GLY A 169 11.03 -7.56 18.89
C GLY A 169 11.58 -6.36 19.69
N VAL A 170 12.87 -6.35 20.00
CA VAL A 170 13.54 -5.22 20.67
C VAL A 170 13.52 -3.95 19.80
N ALA A 171 13.66 -4.10 18.49
CA ALA A 171 13.54 -3.00 17.54
C ALA A 171 12.10 -2.48 17.37
N GLY A 172 11.10 -3.17 17.93
CA GLY A 172 9.69 -2.79 17.85
C GLY A 172 8.96 -3.27 16.60
N LEU A 173 9.52 -4.24 15.85
CA LEU A 173 8.82 -4.86 14.73
C LEU A 173 7.67 -5.72 15.28
N GLN A 174 6.44 -5.41 14.88
CA GLN A 174 5.25 -6.09 15.41
C GLN A 174 4.39 -6.67 14.29
N PRO A 175 3.86 -7.90 14.41
CA PRO A 175 2.92 -8.40 13.43
C PRO A 175 1.61 -7.60 13.48
N MET A 176 1.01 -7.31 12.34
CA MET A 176 -0.35 -6.78 12.29
C MET A 176 -1.35 -7.95 12.27
N PRO A 177 -2.28 -8.05 13.24
CA PRO A 177 -3.28 -9.11 13.26
C PRO A 177 -4.12 -9.14 11.97
N VAL A 178 -4.29 -10.33 11.37
CA VAL A 178 -5.10 -10.52 10.15
C VAL A 178 -6.53 -10.01 10.33
N ARG A 179 -7.09 -10.16 11.54
CA ARG A 179 -8.42 -9.63 11.87
C ARG A 179 -8.51 -8.13 11.62
N ASP A 180 -7.50 -7.38 12.02
CA ASP A 180 -7.50 -5.92 11.91
C ASP A 180 -7.23 -5.49 10.47
N GLN A 181 -6.35 -6.21 9.76
CA GLN A 181 -6.16 -6.05 8.31
C GLN A 181 -7.50 -6.19 7.58
N MET A 182 -8.23 -7.29 7.82
CA MET A 182 -9.54 -7.54 7.21
C MET A 182 -10.58 -6.50 7.61
N ALA A 183 -10.56 -6.02 8.86
CA ALA A 183 -11.47 -4.98 9.33
C ALA A 183 -11.28 -3.69 8.54
N PHE A 184 -10.06 -3.17 8.44
CA PHE A 184 -9.80 -1.93 7.69
C PHE A 184 -10.03 -2.09 6.19
N GLN A 185 -9.69 -3.25 5.65
CA GLN A 185 -10.00 -3.62 4.27
C GLN A 185 -11.50 -3.56 3.97
N TRP A 186 -12.32 -4.18 4.83
CA TRP A 186 -13.77 -4.14 4.71
C TRP A 186 -14.33 -2.73 4.88
N SER A 187 -13.77 -1.98 5.83
CA SER A 187 -14.15 -0.61 6.15
C SER A 187 -13.90 0.35 4.98
N PHE A 188 -12.78 0.17 4.29
CA PHE A 188 -12.43 0.92 3.08
C PHE A 188 -13.38 0.61 1.91
N VAL A 189 -13.65 -0.67 1.66
CA VAL A 189 -14.58 -1.10 0.59
C VAL A 189 -16.00 -0.60 0.87
N SER A 190 -16.48 -0.72 2.10
CA SER A 190 -17.82 -0.28 2.51
C SER A 190 -18.02 1.22 2.30
N ARG A 191 -17.01 2.01 2.63
CA ARG A 191 -17.01 3.45 2.36
C ARG A 191 -16.93 3.78 0.89
N GLY A 192 -16.19 2.99 0.10
CA GLY A 192 -16.21 3.08 -1.36
C GLY A 192 -17.61 2.89 -1.94
N ILE A 193 -18.32 1.87 -1.47
CA ILE A 193 -19.70 1.60 -1.87
C ILE A 193 -20.61 2.78 -1.48
N ALA A 194 -20.47 3.30 -0.26
CA ALA A 194 -21.25 4.45 0.20
C ALA A 194 -20.99 5.71 -0.65
N ALA A 195 -19.73 5.99 -0.99
CA ALA A 195 -19.35 7.11 -1.85
C ALA A 195 -19.98 7.00 -3.24
N VAL A 196 -19.91 5.82 -3.86
CA VAL A 196 -20.52 5.57 -5.18
C VAL A 196 -22.05 5.74 -5.15
N LEU A 197 -22.70 5.26 -4.09
CA LEU A 197 -24.15 5.38 -3.94
C LEU A 197 -24.61 6.83 -3.73
N ALA A 198 -23.77 7.68 -3.13
CA ALA A 198 -24.08 9.09 -2.90
C ALA A 198 -23.99 9.97 -4.17
N GLU A 199 -23.30 9.50 -5.21
CA GLU A 199 -23.12 10.20 -6.49
C GLU A 199 -24.23 9.88 -7.51
N ARG A 200 -25.24 9.09 -7.11
CA ARG A 200 -26.40 8.70 -7.94
C ARG A 200 -27.63 9.55 -7.61
#